data_AF-A0A925XEM9-F1
#
_entry.id   AF-A0A925XEM9-F1
#
_cell.length_a   1.000
_cell.length_b   1.000
_cell.length_c   1.000
_cell.angle_alpha   90.00
_cell.angle_beta   90.00
_cell.angle_gamma   90.00
#
_symmetry.space_group_name_H-M   'P 1'
#
loop_
_entity.id
_entity.type
_entity.pdbx_description
1 polymer ?
#
loop_
_entity_poly.entity_id
_entity_poly.type
_entity_poly.pdbx_seq_one_letter_code
_entity_poly.pdbx_strand_id
1 'polypeptide(L)'
;MIRAADNSKTATASITLCLLSVAIWSSNGLAADILIGNEADPVAKAIERVMIADLKRHCATLASDALEGREAGANGGKAACAYLQSELRKVSGISPAGTSGWLQEFAPDYRNVLAVLPGSDPELSREVIVIGAHYDHVGRGNQTNSYGPFGHIHNGADDNASGTAALLELIDAFTSLVPAPRRTLLFAFWDAEEVGLLGSKHWVRHPTRPLTDLRLVLNVDMLGRLREGRLTVMGWRSAAGLRARLTAVNPLGDLHYLFTPTVIADSDHYPFYEAGIPSIHFDSGKHEDYHRPSDDADKLNYPGIQRLSEMVFRLALTAANEPTLPKFRREALTEPPPSWMSAKAAEPPPLRLGVAFDPQESRNGVALVTQVAPGSPAQRAGIRLGDRFDRLAHWSGGQVDDLRTIIQTAKSPLAIRLQRPGHTDPIDLNVELRGEPVRLGIAWQTDAALPDSLVIVRVVPDSPADRAGLKIGDVLMSYAGRAITSDEEFRLRLLSDPGPLSLPIERNGRPLDVSVELYEPKTPLP
;
A
#
# COMPACT_ATOMS: atom_id res chain seq x y z
N MET A 1 -34.96 -24.89 -55.30
CA MET A 1 -35.11 -23.47 -54.88
C MET A 1 -35.35 -23.47 -53.38
N ILE A 2 -34.28 -23.35 -52.60
CA ILE A 2 -33.90 -22.13 -51.85
C ILE A 2 -35.05 -21.61 -50.97
N ARG A 3 -34.94 -21.86 -49.66
CA ARG A 3 -35.12 -20.92 -48.52
C ARG A 3 -35.04 -21.76 -47.24
N ALA A 4 -33.89 -21.84 -46.58
CA ALA A 4 -33.40 -20.86 -45.61
C ALA A 4 -34.43 -20.62 -44.49
N ALA A 5 -34.30 -21.41 -43.42
CA ALA A 5 -34.98 -21.17 -42.15
C ALA A 5 -34.16 -20.16 -41.35
N ASP A 6 -34.86 -19.11 -40.91
CA ASP A 6 -34.33 -17.93 -40.27
C ASP A 6 -33.99 -18.17 -38.80
N ASN A 7 -32.94 -17.48 -38.39
CA ASN A 7 -32.38 -17.43 -37.04
C ASN A 7 -33.19 -16.47 -36.17
N SER A 8 -33.52 -16.89 -34.94
CA SER A 8 -33.06 -16.19 -33.72
C SER A 8 -33.80 -16.77 -32.50
N LYS A 9 -33.19 -17.77 -31.86
CA LYS A 9 -33.52 -18.15 -30.49
C LYS A 9 -32.72 -17.26 -29.54
N THR A 10 -33.44 -16.68 -28.60
CA THR A 10 -32.98 -16.05 -27.37
C THR A 10 -31.92 -16.91 -26.66
N ALA A 11 -30.70 -16.39 -26.55
CA ALA A 11 -29.66 -16.97 -25.72
C ALA A 11 -29.79 -16.42 -24.29
N THR A 12 -30.34 -17.23 -23.39
CA THR A 12 -30.12 -17.09 -21.94
C THR A 12 -28.70 -17.57 -21.63
N ALA A 13 -27.79 -16.64 -21.31
CA ALA A 13 -26.48 -16.96 -20.79
C ALA A 13 -26.60 -17.27 -19.28
N SER A 14 -26.41 -18.54 -18.92
CA SER A 14 -26.18 -18.95 -17.53
C SER A 14 -24.78 -18.49 -17.11
N ILE A 15 -24.71 -17.57 -16.14
CA ILE A 15 -23.47 -17.21 -15.45
C ILE A 15 -23.26 -18.23 -14.34
N THR A 16 -22.27 -19.11 -14.51
CA THR A 16 -21.78 -20.00 -13.46
C THR A 16 -20.95 -19.18 -12.47
N LEU A 17 -21.51 -18.97 -11.28
CA LEU A 17 -20.81 -18.34 -10.15
C LEU A 17 -19.88 -19.38 -9.52
N CYS A 18 -18.57 -19.28 -9.75
CA CYS A 18 -17.56 -20.02 -9.00
C CYS A 18 -17.42 -19.42 -7.60
N LEU A 19 -18.09 -20.01 -6.61
CA LEU A 19 -17.84 -19.76 -5.19
C LEU A 19 -16.50 -20.41 -4.78
N LEU A 20 -15.48 -19.59 -4.56
CA LEU A 20 -14.28 -19.99 -3.82
C LEU A 20 -14.63 -20.03 -2.32
N SER A 21 -14.57 -21.22 -1.73
CA SER A 21 -14.74 -21.44 -0.29
C SER A 21 -13.51 -20.96 0.47
N VAL A 22 -13.63 -19.84 1.18
CA VAL A 22 -12.69 -19.42 2.23
C VAL A 22 -13.04 -20.19 3.50
N ALA A 23 -12.15 -21.08 3.95
CA ALA A 23 -12.30 -21.77 5.23
C ALA A 23 -11.94 -20.83 6.39
N ILE A 24 -12.92 -20.57 7.24
CA ILE A 24 -12.84 -19.73 8.44
C ILE A 24 -12.16 -20.51 9.56
N TRP A 25 -11.07 -19.96 10.14
CA TRP A 25 -10.61 -20.30 11.49
C TRP A 25 -10.31 -19.02 12.26
N SER A 26 -11.17 -18.66 13.21
CA SER A 26 -10.92 -17.64 14.22
C SER A 26 -11.09 -18.23 15.61
N SER A 27 -10.03 -18.21 16.41
CA SER A 27 -10.14 -18.11 17.86
C SER A 27 -9.66 -16.71 18.26
N ASN A 28 -10.54 -15.73 18.02
CA ASN A 28 -10.64 -14.39 18.60
C ASN A 28 -11.62 -13.62 17.71
N GLY A 29 -12.92 -13.78 18.00
CA GLY A 29 -13.98 -13.09 17.30
C GLY A 29 -13.92 -11.60 17.58
N LEU A 30 -13.62 -10.81 16.54
CA LEU A 30 -13.94 -9.38 16.37
C LEU A 30 -13.39 -8.79 15.06
N ALA A 31 -12.57 -9.52 14.27
CA ALA A 31 -11.92 -8.96 13.07
C ALA A 31 -12.50 -9.39 11.71
N ALA A 32 -13.37 -10.41 11.64
CA ALA A 32 -13.75 -11.02 10.36
C ALA A 32 -15.07 -10.50 9.74
N ASP A 33 -15.95 -9.84 10.51
CA ASP A 33 -17.30 -9.49 10.04
C ASP A 33 -17.39 -8.15 9.27
N ILE A 34 -16.28 -7.44 9.07
CA ILE A 34 -16.28 -6.09 8.44
C ILE A 34 -16.15 -6.13 6.91
N LEU A 35 -15.88 -7.30 6.29
CA LEU A 35 -15.29 -7.31 4.94
C LEU A 35 -16.09 -7.99 3.83
N ILE A 36 -17.33 -8.45 4.05
CA ILE A 36 -18.21 -8.91 2.97
C ILE A 36 -19.61 -8.32 3.18
N GLY A 37 -19.94 -7.34 2.33
CA GLY A 37 -21.17 -6.55 2.42
C GLY A 37 -22.43 -7.42 2.44
N ASN A 38 -23.05 -7.46 3.60
CA ASN A 38 -24.47 -7.76 3.74
C ASN A 38 -25.20 -6.41 3.66
N GLU A 39 -26.38 -6.31 3.05
CA GLU A 39 -27.20 -5.06 2.96
C GLU A 39 -27.54 -4.42 4.35
N ALA A 40 -27.10 -5.07 5.43
CA ALA A 40 -27.22 -4.67 6.82
C ALA A 40 -25.93 -4.09 7.46
N ASP A 41 -24.78 -4.00 6.77
CA ASP A 41 -23.54 -3.47 7.36
C ASP A 41 -23.59 -1.92 7.53
N PRO A 42 -23.57 -1.39 8.77
CA PRO A 42 -23.54 0.05 9.02
C PRO A 42 -22.31 0.75 8.43
N VAL A 43 -21.19 0.04 8.30
CA VAL A 43 -19.95 0.59 7.74
C VAL A 43 -20.11 0.81 6.24
N ALA A 44 -20.64 -0.16 5.50
CA ALA A 44 -20.95 -0.02 4.08
C ALA A 44 -21.92 1.16 3.83
N LYS A 45 -22.99 1.28 4.63
CA LYS A 45 -23.95 2.39 4.52
C LYS A 45 -23.32 3.75 4.81
N ALA A 46 -22.41 3.83 5.77
CA ALA A 46 -21.69 5.07 6.07
C ALA A 46 -20.77 5.47 4.90
N ILE A 47 -20.08 4.51 4.28
CA ILE A 47 -19.22 4.74 3.11
C ILE A 47 -20.04 5.23 1.91
N GLU A 48 -21.25 4.70 1.70
CA GLU A 48 -22.17 5.15 0.64
C GLU A 48 -22.55 6.64 0.75
N ARG A 49 -22.38 7.25 1.93
CA ARG A 49 -22.63 8.69 2.13
C ARG A 49 -21.55 9.58 1.55
N VAL A 50 -20.36 9.04 1.27
CA VAL A 50 -19.33 9.77 0.53
C VAL A 50 -19.77 9.85 -0.94
N MET A 51 -20.42 10.94 -1.32
CA MET A 51 -21.06 11.08 -2.63
C MET A 51 -20.22 11.92 -3.58
N ILE A 52 -20.00 11.39 -4.79
CA ILE A 52 -19.32 12.15 -5.88
C ILE A 52 -20.01 13.49 -6.16
N ALA A 53 -21.35 13.56 -6.05
CA ALA A 53 -22.09 14.79 -6.26
C ALA A 53 -21.74 15.87 -5.22
N ASP A 54 -21.53 15.46 -3.98
CA ASP A 54 -21.23 16.35 -2.87
C ASP A 54 -19.75 16.76 -2.91
N LEU A 55 -18.84 15.82 -3.19
CA LEU A 55 -17.45 16.11 -3.51
C LEU A 55 -17.32 17.16 -4.62
N LYS A 56 -18.07 17.01 -5.72
CA LYS A 56 -18.12 17.99 -6.82
C LYS A 56 -18.58 19.36 -6.35
N ARG A 57 -19.66 19.42 -5.59
CA ARG A 57 -20.23 20.67 -5.04
C ARG A 57 -19.23 21.37 -4.12
N HIS A 58 -18.62 20.63 -3.20
CA HIS A 58 -17.63 21.16 -2.26
C HIS A 58 -16.39 21.67 -2.98
N CYS A 59 -15.79 20.86 -3.87
CA CYS A 59 -14.62 21.27 -4.65
C CYS A 59 -14.93 22.48 -5.53
N ALA A 60 -16.06 22.49 -6.25
CA ALA A 60 -16.43 23.63 -7.11
C ALA A 60 -16.67 24.92 -6.33
N THR A 61 -17.17 24.83 -5.09
CA THR A 61 -17.35 26.01 -4.24
C THR A 61 -16.01 26.52 -3.73
N LEU A 62 -15.21 25.62 -3.15
CA LEU A 62 -13.91 25.94 -2.55
C LEU A 62 -12.93 26.47 -3.61
N ALA A 63 -12.91 25.87 -4.79
CA ALA A 63 -12.04 26.23 -5.91
C ALA A 63 -12.72 27.18 -6.92
N SER A 64 -13.63 28.03 -6.45
CA SER A 64 -14.24 29.07 -7.29
C SER A 64 -13.46 30.37 -7.22
N ASP A 65 -13.44 31.12 -8.33
CA ASP A 65 -12.88 32.47 -8.39
C ASP A 65 -13.46 33.42 -7.33
N ALA A 66 -14.70 33.15 -6.87
CA ALA A 66 -15.36 33.91 -5.80
C ALA A 66 -14.63 33.81 -4.45
N LEU A 67 -13.83 32.77 -4.23
CA LEU A 67 -12.98 32.61 -3.05
C LEU A 67 -11.54 33.08 -3.30
N GLU A 68 -11.25 33.71 -4.44
CA GLU A 68 -10.00 34.44 -4.71
C GLU A 68 -8.71 33.63 -4.41
N GLY A 69 -8.76 32.31 -4.57
CA GLY A 69 -7.65 31.41 -4.30
C GLY A 69 -7.30 31.20 -2.83
N ARG A 70 -8.24 31.51 -1.92
CA ARG A 70 -8.22 31.14 -0.50
C ARG A 70 -6.94 31.48 0.27
N GLU A 71 -6.27 32.58 -0.09
CA GLU A 71 -5.09 33.03 0.65
C GLU A 71 -5.42 33.23 2.13
N ALA A 72 -4.61 32.63 2.99
CA ALA A 72 -4.78 32.71 4.44
C ALA A 72 -4.81 34.18 4.88
N GLY A 73 -5.79 34.53 5.71
CA GLY A 73 -6.02 35.91 6.17
C GLY A 73 -6.61 36.89 5.15
N ALA A 74 -6.67 36.54 3.86
CA ALA A 74 -7.36 37.33 2.85
C ALA A 74 -8.89 37.11 2.86
N ASN A 75 -9.62 37.88 2.06
CA ASN A 75 -11.08 37.76 1.95
C ASN A 75 -11.50 36.36 1.47
N GLY A 76 -10.77 35.80 0.52
CA GLY A 76 -10.95 34.44 0.02
C GLY A 76 -10.87 33.37 1.11
N GLY A 77 -9.81 33.37 1.92
CA GLY A 77 -9.66 32.45 3.05
C GLY A 77 -10.76 32.63 4.11
N LYS A 78 -11.13 33.88 4.42
CA LYS A 78 -12.26 34.19 5.33
C LYS A 78 -13.59 33.65 4.80
N ALA A 79 -13.84 33.76 3.49
CA ALA A 79 -15.02 33.23 2.84
C ALA A 79 -15.04 31.69 2.82
N ALA A 80 -13.90 31.04 2.59
CA ALA A 80 -13.76 29.59 2.72
C ALA A 80 -14.05 29.11 4.15
N CYS A 81 -13.51 29.79 5.17
CA CYS A 81 -13.83 29.53 6.57
C CYS A 81 -15.34 29.63 6.85
N ALA A 82 -15.99 30.70 6.36
CA ALA A 82 -17.43 30.88 6.53
C ALA A 82 -18.25 29.77 5.86
N TYR A 83 -17.82 29.32 4.68
CA TYR A 83 -18.40 28.18 3.98
C TYR A 83 -18.29 26.90 4.82
N LEU A 84 -17.10 26.56 5.33
CA LEU A 84 -16.89 25.39 6.18
C LEU A 84 -17.78 25.42 7.43
N GLN A 85 -17.85 26.55 8.13
CA GLN A 85 -18.74 26.70 9.27
C GLN A 85 -20.22 26.52 8.88
N SER A 86 -20.62 26.90 7.67
CA SER A 86 -21.98 26.70 7.18
C SER A 86 -22.29 25.23 6.89
N GLU A 87 -21.35 24.48 6.34
CA GLU A 87 -21.49 23.04 6.11
C GLU A 87 -21.52 22.27 7.43
N LEU A 88 -20.61 22.58 8.36
CA LEU A 88 -20.56 21.94 9.69
C LEU A 88 -21.85 22.15 10.50
N ARG A 89 -22.51 23.30 10.37
CA ARG A 89 -23.79 23.56 11.04
C ARG A 89 -24.96 22.69 10.52
N LYS A 90 -24.83 22.11 9.33
CA LYS A 90 -25.86 21.23 8.75
C LYS A 90 -25.78 19.81 9.30
N VAL A 91 -24.63 19.42 9.87
CA VAL A 91 -24.39 18.06 10.34
C VAL A 91 -24.77 17.93 11.81
N SER A 92 -25.67 17.00 12.12
CA SER A 92 -26.00 16.61 13.48
C SER A 92 -24.99 15.62 14.06
N GLY A 93 -24.72 15.67 15.35
CA GLY A 93 -23.86 14.70 16.05
C GLY A 93 -22.41 15.13 16.22
N ILE A 94 -21.97 16.18 15.51
CA ILE A 94 -20.72 16.89 15.80
C ILE A 94 -20.95 18.12 16.67
N SER A 95 -19.88 18.59 17.31
CA SER A 95 -19.85 19.83 18.06
C SER A 95 -18.63 20.68 17.69
N PRO A 96 -18.69 22.01 17.90
CA PRO A 96 -17.53 22.87 17.71
C PRO A 96 -16.39 22.51 18.67
N ALA A 97 -15.14 22.56 18.18
CA ALA A 97 -13.94 22.19 18.93
C ALA A 97 -12.83 23.26 18.91
N GLY A 98 -13.19 24.49 18.51
CA GLY A 98 -12.32 25.67 18.54
C GLY A 98 -12.27 26.34 19.92
N THR A 99 -11.42 27.35 20.05
CA THR A 99 -11.41 28.22 21.24
C THR A 99 -12.62 29.16 21.28
N SER A 100 -13.21 29.45 20.11
CA SER A 100 -14.44 30.23 19.95
C SER A 100 -15.38 29.53 18.97
N GLY A 101 -16.28 28.69 19.50
CA GLY A 101 -17.16 27.87 18.68
C GLY A 101 -16.35 26.95 17.75
N TRP A 102 -16.55 27.07 16.43
CA TRP A 102 -15.84 26.26 15.45
C TRP A 102 -14.40 26.73 15.23
N LEU A 103 -14.06 27.94 15.66
CA LEU A 103 -12.81 28.59 15.27
C LEU A 103 -11.76 28.50 16.36
N GLN A 104 -10.53 28.21 15.97
CA GLN A 104 -9.34 28.52 16.75
C GLN A 104 -8.58 29.62 16.03
N GLU A 105 -8.77 30.86 16.48
CA GLU A 105 -8.10 32.03 15.93
C GLU A 105 -6.66 32.13 16.44
N PHE A 106 -5.76 32.55 15.55
CA PHE A 106 -4.37 32.85 15.85
C PHE A 106 -3.90 34.04 15.02
N ALA A 107 -2.64 34.46 15.20
CA ALA A 107 -1.99 35.65 14.63
C ALA A 107 -2.74 36.33 13.47
N PRO A 108 -2.83 37.68 13.50
CA PRO A 108 -4.06 38.46 13.65
C PRO A 108 -5.26 38.09 12.74
N ASP A 109 -5.04 37.33 11.67
CA ASP A 109 -6.02 37.00 10.65
C ASP A 109 -6.03 35.52 10.23
N TYR A 110 -5.53 34.59 11.04
CA TYR A 110 -5.62 33.16 10.73
C TYR A 110 -6.55 32.40 11.67
N ARG A 111 -7.18 31.33 11.19
CA ARG A 111 -8.19 30.59 11.94
C ARG A 111 -8.34 29.13 11.48
N ASN A 112 -8.02 28.18 12.36
CA ASN A 112 -8.39 26.79 12.10
C ASN A 112 -9.91 26.62 12.30
N VAL A 113 -10.55 25.72 11.54
CA VAL A 113 -11.93 25.30 11.76
C VAL A 113 -11.92 23.88 12.32
N LEU A 114 -12.49 23.67 13.50
CA LEU A 114 -12.37 22.43 14.25
C LEU A 114 -13.74 21.89 14.65
N ALA A 115 -13.99 20.63 14.33
CA ALA A 115 -15.20 19.88 14.68
C ALA A 115 -14.87 18.59 15.44
N VAL A 116 -15.70 18.20 16.39
CA VAL A 116 -15.50 16.96 17.17
C VAL A 116 -16.73 16.06 17.09
N LEU A 117 -16.51 14.78 16.84
CA LEU A 117 -17.49 13.70 17.05
C LEU A 117 -17.08 12.94 18.32
N PRO A 118 -17.85 13.05 19.43
CA PRO A 118 -17.55 12.35 20.66
C PRO A 118 -17.53 10.83 20.50
N GLY A 119 -16.55 10.17 21.10
CA GLY A 119 -16.47 8.72 21.12
C GLY A 119 -17.57 8.08 21.98
N SER A 120 -18.02 6.89 21.61
CA SER A 120 -19.10 6.15 22.29
C SER A 120 -18.65 5.35 23.52
N ASP A 121 -17.35 5.10 23.66
CA ASP A 121 -16.80 4.25 24.72
C ASP A 121 -16.35 5.10 25.93
N PRO A 122 -16.82 4.84 27.16
CA PRO A 122 -16.47 5.64 28.32
C PRO A 122 -14.97 5.68 28.67
N GLU A 123 -14.22 4.64 28.32
CA GLU A 123 -12.77 4.55 28.57
C GLU A 123 -11.97 5.16 27.42
N LEU A 124 -12.36 4.87 26.17
CA LEU A 124 -11.62 5.29 24.98
C LEU A 124 -12.04 6.66 24.43
N SER A 125 -13.19 7.20 24.80
CA SER A 125 -13.70 8.50 24.31
C SER A 125 -12.79 9.69 24.65
N ARG A 126 -11.89 9.56 25.63
CA ARG A 126 -10.86 10.57 25.89
C ARG A 126 -9.76 10.57 24.84
N GLU A 127 -9.48 9.43 24.23
CA GLU A 127 -8.47 9.30 23.19
C GLU A 127 -9.00 9.88 21.87
N VAL A 128 -8.12 10.55 21.13
CA VAL A 128 -8.47 11.32 19.94
C VAL A 128 -7.73 10.81 18.72
N ILE A 129 -8.48 10.57 17.63
CA ILE A 129 -7.96 10.45 16.28
C ILE A 129 -8.22 11.78 15.57
N VAL A 130 -7.18 12.38 15.00
CA VAL A 130 -7.30 13.62 14.22
C VAL A 130 -7.36 13.26 12.74
N ILE A 131 -8.31 13.83 12.01
CA ILE A 131 -8.37 13.78 10.55
C ILE A 131 -8.30 15.22 10.05
N GLY A 132 -7.29 15.55 9.25
CA GLY A 132 -6.98 16.93 8.87
C GLY A 132 -6.78 17.13 7.38
N ALA A 133 -7.10 18.34 6.93
CA ALA A 133 -6.83 18.88 5.60
C ALA A 133 -6.69 20.40 5.73
N HIS A 134 -5.80 21.05 4.97
CA HIS A 134 -5.82 22.51 4.92
C HIS A 134 -6.84 23.03 3.92
N TYR A 135 -7.39 24.21 4.20
CA TYR A 135 -8.40 24.84 3.36
C TYR A 135 -7.91 26.13 2.70
N ASP A 136 -6.77 26.68 3.12
CA ASP A 136 -6.13 27.81 2.42
C ASP A 136 -5.49 27.37 1.10
N HIS A 137 -5.13 28.35 0.27
CA HIS A 137 -4.27 28.16 -0.89
C HIS A 137 -3.48 29.45 -1.20
N VAL A 138 -2.77 29.51 -2.33
CA VAL A 138 -1.79 30.57 -2.64
C VAL A 138 -2.37 31.89 -3.18
N GLY A 139 -3.70 32.05 -3.20
CA GLY A 139 -4.36 33.30 -3.61
C GLY A 139 -4.15 33.65 -5.08
N ARG A 140 -3.48 34.77 -5.32
CA ARG A 140 -3.11 35.21 -6.69
C ARG A 140 -1.71 34.77 -7.12
N GLY A 141 -1.02 34.01 -6.28
CA GLY A 141 0.35 33.58 -6.51
C GLY A 141 1.36 34.73 -6.44
N ASN A 142 2.57 34.41 -6.03
CA ASN A 142 3.72 35.31 -5.96
C ASN A 142 5.01 34.57 -6.37
N GLN A 143 6.14 35.26 -6.31
CA GLN A 143 7.44 34.74 -6.73
C GLN A 143 7.90 33.49 -5.99
N THR A 144 7.37 33.21 -4.80
CA THR A 144 7.81 32.10 -3.95
C THR A 144 6.84 30.92 -3.92
N ASN A 145 5.58 31.12 -4.33
CA ASN A 145 4.53 30.10 -4.19
C ASN A 145 3.69 29.85 -5.47
N SER A 146 4.08 30.41 -6.61
CA SER A 146 3.39 30.14 -7.88
C SER A 146 4.35 29.56 -8.90
N TYR A 147 3.94 28.47 -9.54
CA TYR A 147 4.62 27.91 -10.71
C TYR A 147 4.04 28.45 -12.03
N GLY A 148 2.96 29.23 -11.97
CA GLY A 148 2.25 29.83 -13.09
C GLY A 148 2.46 31.34 -13.23
N PRO A 149 1.61 32.03 -14.01
CA PRO A 149 1.63 33.49 -14.07
C PRO A 149 1.08 34.10 -12.76
N PHE A 150 1.75 35.13 -12.25
CA PHE A 150 1.33 35.86 -11.06
C PHE A 150 0.14 36.80 -11.33
N GLY A 151 -0.66 37.09 -10.31
CA GLY A 151 -1.80 38.01 -10.37
C GLY A 151 -3.12 37.37 -10.80
N HIS A 152 -3.06 36.15 -11.34
CA HIS A 152 -4.21 35.31 -11.66
C HIS A 152 -4.65 34.53 -10.42
N ILE A 153 -5.95 34.26 -10.29
CA ILE A 153 -6.47 33.45 -9.19
C ILE A 153 -5.93 32.02 -9.32
N HIS A 154 -5.39 31.48 -8.24
CA HIS A 154 -5.00 30.09 -8.11
C HIS A 154 -6.10 29.39 -7.34
N ASN A 155 -6.95 28.65 -8.04
CA ASN A 155 -8.15 28.09 -7.42
C ASN A 155 -7.86 26.92 -6.46
N GLY A 156 -6.73 26.23 -6.59
CA GLY A 156 -6.33 25.19 -5.64
C GLY A 156 -7.37 24.08 -5.52
N ALA A 157 -7.82 23.56 -6.66
CA ALA A 157 -8.85 22.53 -6.71
C ALA A 157 -8.34 21.20 -6.17
N ASP A 158 -7.15 20.77 -6.59
CA ASP A 158 -6.51 19.60 -5.98
C ASP A 158 -5.89 19.99 -4.63
N ASP A 159 -5.19 21.13 -4.60
CA ASP A 159 -4.42 21.64 -3.47
C ASP A 159 -5.11 22.85 -2.78
N ASN A 160 -5.86 22.68 -1.69
CA ASN A 160 -6.33 21.42 -1.14
C ASN A 160 -7.86 21.39 -0.96
N ALA A 161 -8.59 21.93 -1.95
CA ALA A 161 -10.04 21.83 -1.97
C ALA A 161 -10.50 20.36 -2.04
N SER A 162 -9.74 19.48 -2.69
CA SER A 162 -10.03 18.05 -2.78
C SER A 162 -9.99 17.34 -1.42
N GLY A 163 -8.95 17.57 -0.60
CA GLY A 163 -8.84 17.02 0.75
C GLY A 163 -9.83 17.65 1.72
N THR A 164 -10.05 18.97 1.62
CA THR A 164 -11.08 19.67 2.39
C THR A 164 -12.49 19.14 2.10
N ALA A 165 -12.82 18.91 0.82
CA ALA A 165 -14.10 18.30 0.42
C ALA A 165 -14.23 16.86 0.94
N ALA A 166 -13.17 16.05 0.83
CA ALA A 166 -13.14 14.70 1.40
C ALA A 166 -13.39 14.71 2.91
N LEU A 167 -12.81 15.66 3.64
CA LEU A 167 -13.00 15.78 5.09
C LEU A 167 -14.45 16.10 5.47
N LEU A 168 -15.16 16.93 4.68
CA LEU A 168 -16.60 17.19 4.86
C LEU A 168 -17.44 15.93 4.65
N GLU A 169 -17.15 15.14 3.61
CA GLU A 169 -17.85 13.87 3.36
C GLU A 169 -17.58 12.82 4.44
N LEU A 170 -16.33 12.76 4.93
CA LEU A 170 -15.97 11.88 6.05
C LEU A 170 -16.79 12.21 7.30
N ILE A 171 -17.02 13.50 7.58
CA ILE A 171 -17.86 13.93 8.70
C ILE A 171 -19.30 13.42 8.55
N ASP A 172 -19.92 13.54 7.37
CA ASP A 172 -21.27 13.01 7.14
C ASP A 172 -21.31 11.47 7.25
N ALA A 173 -20.30 10.78 6.71
CA ALA A 173 -20.16 9.32 6.85
C ALA A 173 -20.05 8.89 8.32
N PHE A 174 -19.14 9.48 9.09
CA PHE A 174 -18.92 9.13 10.49
C PHE A 174 -20.11 9.44 11.39
N THR A 175 -20.81 10.54 11.17
CA THR A 175 -21.99 10.93 11.96
C THR A 175 -23.21 10.04 11.71
N SER A 176 -23.22 9.29 10.62
CA SER A 176 -24.27 8.30 10.33
C SER A 176 -24.10 6.98 11.09
N LEU A 177 -22.93 6.73 11.69
CA LEU A 177 -22.67 5.49 12.42
C LEU A 177 -23.41 5.45 13.75
N VAL A 178 -24.07 4.32 14.00
CA VAL A 178 -24.72 4.01 15.28
C VAL A 178 -24.31 2.59 15.71
N PRO A 179 -23.55 2.43 16.81
CA PRO A 179 -22.97 3.50 17.63
C PRO A 179 -21.87 4.29 16.89
N ALA A 180 -21.60 5.51 17.36
CA ALA A 180 -20.42 6.27 16.94
C ALA A 180 -19.12 5.50 17.26
N PRO A 181 -17.97 5.82 16.63
CA PRO A 181 -16.69 5.21 16.95
C PRO A 181 -16.34 5.27 18.45
N ARG A 182 -15.57 4.31 18.96
CA ARG A 182 -15.25 4.22 20.40
C ARG A 182 -14.41 5.42 20.87
N ARG A 183 -13.39 5.81 20.10
CA ARG A 183 -12.58 7.02 20.32
C ARG A 183 -13.25 8.27 19.75
N THR A 184 -12.89 9.41 20.30
CA THR A 184 -13.30 10.71 19.76
C THR A 184 -12.58 11.00 18.44
N LEU A 185 -13.31 11.52 17.46
CA LEU A 185 -12.72 12.03 16.22
C LEU A 185 -12.67 13.56 16.26
N LEU A 186 -11.48 14.13 16.01
CA LEU A 186 -11.29 15.56 15.77
C LEU A 186 -11.07 15.78 14.28
N PHE A 187 -11.98 16.50 13.65
CA PHE A 187 -11.85 16.94 12.26
C PHE A 187 -11.28 18.36 12.26
N ALA A 188 -10.16 18.55 11.58
CA ALA A 188 -9.44 19.80 11.58
C ALA A 188 -9.21 20.33 10.15
N PHE A 189 -9.79 21.49 9.87
CA PHE A 189 -9.50 22.25 8.67
C PHE A 189 -8.42 23.28 9.03
N TRP A 190 -7.19 23.02 8.57
CA TRP A 190 -6.03 23.86 8.86
C TRP A 190 -6.01 25.10 7.98
N ASP A 191 -5.63 26.23 8.56
CA ASP A 191 -5.40 27.48 7.83
C ASP A 191 -3.91 27.76 7.77
N ALA A 192 -3.49 28.57 6.80
CA ALA A 192 -2.12 29.02 6.64
C ALA A 192 -1.09 27.87 6.53
N GLU A 193 -1.44 26.79 5.84
CA GLU A 193 -0.52 25.69 5.47
C GLU A 193 0.56 26.22 4.50
N GLU A 194 0.11 26.93 3.45
CA GLU A 194 0.94 27.35 2.32
C GLU A 194 1.97 28.43 2.68
N VAL A 195 1.79 29.03 3.87
CA VAL A 195 2.70 30.04 4.45
C VAL A 195 3.54 29.46 5.59
N GLY A 196 3.63 28.13 5.67
CA GLY A 196 4.55 27.41 6.55
C GLY A 196 3.90 26.66 7.70
N LEU A 197 2.78 25.96 7.45
CA LEU A 197 2.08 25.08 8.39
C LEU A 197 1.60 25.81 9.65
N LEU A 198 1.22 27.09 9.53
CA LEU A 198 1.01 27.94 10.71
C LEU A 198 -0.19 27.46 11.55
N GLY A 199 -1.26 26.98 10.91
CA GLY A 199 -2.46 26.46 11.59
C GLY A 199 -2.18 25.22 12.42
N SER A 200 -1.62 24.17 11.82
CA SER A 200 -1.26 22.94 12.53
C SER A 200 -0.18 23.18 13.59
N LYS A 201 0.85 23.99 13.31
CA LYS A 201 1.85 24.41 14.32
C LYS A 201 1.20 25.17 15.48
N HIS A 202 0.24 26.05 15.21
CA HIS A 202 -0.47 26.76 16.26
C HIS A 202 -1.27 25.79 17.13
N TRP A 203 -2.00 24.85 16.51
CA TRP A 203 -2.78 23.86 17.24
C TRP A 203 -1.89 23.00 18.14
N VAL A 204 -0.77 22.47 17.62
CA VAL A 204 0.17 21.67 18.44
C VAL A 204 0.71 22.46 19.64
N ARG A 205 0.95 23.77 19.50
CA ARG A 205 1.45 24.62 20.60
C ARG A 205 0.35 25.05 21.59
N HIS A 206 -0.89 25.18 21.13
CA HIS A 206 -2.03 25.65 21.92
C HIS A 206 -3.24 24.72 21.69
N PRO A 207 -3.14 23.44 22.05
CA PRO A 207 -4.09 22.47 21.54
C PRO A 207 -5.42 22.59 22.28
N THR A 208 -6.53 22.41 21.55
CA THR A 208 -7.88 22.41 22.15
C THR A 208 -8.20 21.09 22.85
N ARG A 209 -7.31 20.10 22.73
CA ARG A 209 -7.29 18.82 23.46
C ARG A 209 -5.87 18.50 23.88
N PRO A 210 -5.61 17.88 25.05
CA PRO A 210 -4.25 17.53 25.45
C PRO A 210 -3.54 16.65 24.39
N LEU A 211 -2.29 16.97 24.06
CA LEU A 211 -1.51 16.15 23.10
C LEU A 211 -1.35 14.69 23.57
N THR A 212 -1.38 14.46 24.88
CA THR A 212 -1.32 13.12 25.49
C THR A 212 -2.50 12.22 25.12
N ASP A 213 -3.61 12.84 24.70
CA ASP A 213 -4.84 12.16 24.32
C ASP A 213 -4.85 11.77 22.84
N LEU A 214 -3.99 12.39 22.02
CA LEU A 214 -3.89 12.08 20.60
C LEU A 214 -3.22 10.73 20.39
N ARG A 215 -3.86 9.89 19.57
CA ARG A 215 -3.38 8.53 19.27
C ARG A 215 -2.94 8.36 17.82
N LEU A 216 -3.54 9.08 16.90
CA LEU A 216 -3.20 9.05 15.49
C LEU A 216 -3.67 10.32 14.79
N VAL A 217 -2.85 10.84 13.88
CA VAL A 217 -3.19 11.94 12.97
C VAL A 217 -3.20 11.39 11.55
N LEU A 218 -4.28 11.62 10.82
CA LEU A 218 -4.42 11.32 9.41
C LEU A 218 -4.56 12.64 8.66
N ASN A 219 -3.58 12.99 7.85
CA ASN A 219 -3.60 14.21 7.06
C ASN A 219 -3.83 13.88 5.58
N VAL A 220 -4.78 14.55 4.94
CA VAL A 220 -5.07 14.39 3.51
C VAL A 220 -4.78 15.68 2.75
N ASP A 221 -4.11 15.54 1.63
CA ASP A 221 -3.66 16.66 0.81
C ASP A 221 -3.58 16.23 -0.66
N MET A 222 -4.16 16.99 -1.58
CA MET A 222 -4.17 16.65 -3.01
C MET A 222 -4.70 15.22 -3.31
N LEU A 223 -5.98 14.95 -3.02
CA LEU A 223 -6.62 13.65 -3.28
C LEU A 223 -7.26 13.55 -4.69
N GLY A 224 -7.34 14.66 -5.40
CA GLY A 224 -8.08 14.86 -6.64
C GLY A 224 -7.36 14.42 -7.90
N ARG A 225 -6.08 14.02 -7.86
CA ARG A 225 -5.32 13.64 -9.05
C ARG A 225 -4.78 12.21 -8.99
N LEU A 226 -5.55 11.30 -8.39
CA LEU A 226 -5.24 9.87 -8.35
C LEU A 226 -5.06 9.28 -9.77
N ARG A 227 -3.88 8.72 -10.03
CA ARG A 227 -3.47 8.12 -11.31
C ARG A 227 -3.01 6.68 -11.07
N GLU A 228 -3.58 5.73 -11.82
CA GLU A 228 -3.19 4.31 -11.74
C GLU A 228 -3.23 3.72 -10.32
N GLY A 229 -4.15 4.23 -9.48
CA GLY A 229 -4.26 3.84 -8.07
C GLY A 229 -3.09 4.26 -7.18
N ARG A 230 -2.12 5.05 -7.69
CA ARG A 230 -0.90 5.41 -6.97
C ARG A 230 -1.19 6.47 -5.90
N LEU A 231 -0.89 6.11 -4.66
CA LEU A 231 -1.06 6.99 -3.51
C LEU A 231 0.26 7.06 -2.72
N THR A 232 0.78 8.25 -2.50
CA THR A 232 1.90 8.47 -1.59
C THR A 232 1.42 8.27 -0.16
N VAL A 233 2.18 7.50 0.62
CA VAL A 233 1.89 7.29 2.04
C VAL A 233 3.15 7.58 2.86
N MET A 234 3.13 8.72 3.55
CA MET A 234 4.20 9.17 4.44
C MET A 234 3.83 8.92 5.89
N GLY A 235 4.83 8.72 6.74
CA GLY A 235 4.61 8.54 8.19
C GLY A 235 4.16 7.13 8.60
N TRP A 236 4.07 6.17 7.68
CA TRP A 236 3.75 4.76 7.99
C TRP A 236 4.72 4.11 9.00
N ARG A 237 5.91 4.71 9.22
CA ARG A 237 6.90 4.29 10.22
C ARG A 237 6.74 4.97 11.58
N SER A 238 5.87 5.98 11.71
CA SER A 238 5.71 6.77 12.94
C SER A 238 5.24 5.94 14.13
N ALA A 239 4.58 4.81 13.88
CA ALA A 239 4.22 3.83 14.90
C ALA A 239 4.28 2.40 14.31
N ALA A 240 4.53 1.41 15.16
CA ALA A 240 4.65 0.02 14.73
C ALA A 240 3.31 -0.51 14.20
N GLY A 241 3.34 -1.17 13.03
CA GLY A 241 2.16 -1.84 12.46
C GLY A 241 1.16 -0.93 11.75
N LEU A 242 1.48 0.35 11.48
CA LEU A 242 0.61 1.21 10.67
C LEU A 242 0.50 0.73 9.22
N ARG A 243 1.60 0.23 8.63
CA ARG A 243 1.58 -0.35 7.28
C ARG A 243 0.64 -1.55 7.14
N ALA A 244 0.59 -2.43 8.14
CA ALA A 244 -0.36 -3.55 8.15
C ALA A 244 -1.83 -3.06 8.19
N ARG A 245 -2.12 -2.03 8.99
CA ARG A 245 -3.45 -1.40 9.05
C ARG A 245 -3.85 -0.77 7.73
N LEU A 246 -2.92 -0.08 7.07
CA LEU A 246 -3.11 0.48 5.74
C LEU A 246 -3.45 -0.59 4.69
N THR A 247 -2.75 -1.72 4.71
CA THR A 247 -3.02 -2.85 3.82
C THR A 247 -4.38 -3.46 4.08
N ALA A 248 -4.78 -3.60 5.35
CA ALA A 248 -6.08 -4.16 5.72
C ALA A 248 -7.27 -3.33 5.19
N VAL A 249 -7.10 -2.02 5.00
CA VAL A 249 -8.12 -1.12 4.44
C VAL A 249 -8.04 -0.99 2.92
N ASN A 250 -7.20 -1.79 2.27
CA ASN A 250 -7.11 -1.94 0.81
C ASN A 250 -7.41 -3.39 0.35
N PRO A 251 -8.54 -3.98 0.75
CA PRO A 251 -8.81 -5.41 0.50
C PRO A 251 -8.94 -5.74 -0.99
N LEU A 252 -9.35 -4.77 -1.83
CA LEU A 252 -9.44 -4.95 -3.28
C LEU A 252 -8.07 -4.90 -3.98
N GLY A 253 -7.05 -4.33 -3.32
CA GLY A 253 -5.72 -4.21 -3.90
C GLY A 253 -5.65 -3.29 -5.12
N ASP A 254 -6.59 -2.36 -5.25
CA ASP A 254 -6.72 -1.39 -6.35
C ASP A 254 -5.93 -0.10 -6.10
N LEU A 255 -5.54 0.16 -4.85
CA LEU A 255 -4.59 1.22 -4.51
C LEU A 255 -3.16 0.66 -4.44
N HIS A 256 -2.22 1.40 -5.02
CA HIS A 256 -0.79 1.14 -5.03
C HIS A 256 -0.09 2.16 -4.12
N TYR A 257 0.20 1.77 -2.88
CA TYR A 257 0.84 2.64 -1.90
C TYR A 257 2.33 2.81 -2.18
N LEU A 258 2.74 4.05 -2.38
CA LEU A 258 4.12 4.49 -2.48
C LEU A 258 4.58 4.89 -1.07
N PHE A 259 5.06 3.90 -0.30
CA PHE A 259 5.53 4.11 1.06
C PHE A 259 6.81 4.95 1.07
N THR A 260 6.72 6.20 1.51
CA THR A 260 7.89 7.06 1.68
C THR A 260 8.49 6.83 3.08
N PRO A 261 9.78 6.47 3.19
CA PRO A 261 10.37 6.13 4.48
C PRO A 261 10.72 7.36 5.33
N THR A 262 10.88 8.52 4.71
CA THR A 262 11.26 9.77 5.38
C THR A 262 10.06 10.68 5.46
N VAL A 263 9.83 11.22 6.66
CA VAL A 263 8.83 12.25 6.90
C VAL A 263 9.49 13.62 6.73
N ILE A 264 8.89 14.48 5.92
CA ILE A 264 9.38 15.84 5.66
C ILE A 264 8.32 16.88 6.02
N ALA A 265 8.72 18.15 6.12
CA ALA A 265 7.85 19.25 6.54
C ALA A 265 7.07 19.85 5.36
N ASP A 266 6.34 19.02 4.63
CA ASP A 266 5.64 19.38 3.39
C ASP A 266 4.11 19.44 3.50
N SER A 267 3.53 19.11 4.66
CA SER A 267 2.09 19.31 4.95
C SER A 267 1.81 19.22 6.46
N ASP A 268 0.55 19.42 6.88
CA ASP A 268 0.13 19.58 8.28
C ASP A 268 0.32 18.38 9.21
N HIS A 269 0.68 17.21 8.68
CA HIS A 269 1.06 16.06 9.51
C HIS A 269 2.38 16.30 10.26
N TYR A 270 3.27 17.14 9.73
CA TYR A 270 4.64 17.26 10.22
C TYR A 270 4.75 17.82 11.66
N PRO A 271 4.00 18.88 12.05
CA PRO A 271 4.07 19.37 13.43
C PRO A 271 3.64 18.34 14.49
N PHE A 272 2.70 17.45 14.15
CA PHE A 272 2.29 16.36 15.03
C PHE A 272 3.34 15.26 15.11
N TYR A 273 3.95 14.93 13.96
CA TYR A 273 5.06 14.00 13.89
C TYR A 273 6.26 14.47 14.74
N GLU A 274 6.65 15.75 14.62
CA GLU A 274 7.72 16.36 15.42
C GLU A 274 7.37 16.37 16.92
N ALA A 275 6.09 16.55 17.27
CA ALA A 275 5.59 16.45 18.64
C ALA A 275 5.52 15.00 19.19
N GLY A 276 5.92 14.00 18.40
CA GLY A 276 5.95 12.61 18.82
C GLY A 276 4.58 11.93 18.82
N ILE A 277 3.70 12.31 17.90
CA ILE A 277 2.36 11.74 17.72
C ILE A 277 2.35 10.91 16.43
N PRO A 278 1.83 9.65 16.45
CA PRO A 278 1.70 8.86 15.23
C PRO A 278 0.93 9.64 14.16
N SER A 279 1.50 9.77 12.97
CA SER A 279 0.97 10.62 11.91
C SER A 279 1.15 9.95 10.56
N ILE A 280 0.10 9.93 9.74
CA ILE A 280 0.14 9.43 8.36
C ILE A 280 -0.35 10.55 7.45
N HIS A 281 0.34 10.75 6.34
CA HIS A 281 -0.04 11.69 5.30
C HIS A 281 -0.28 10.98 3.97
N PHE A 282 -1.31 11.45 3.27
CA PHE A 282 -1.77 10.92 2.00
C PHE A 282 -1.83 12.01 0.95
N ASP A 283 -1.16 11.77 -0.19
CA ASP A 283 -1.26 12.61 -1.38
C ASP A 283 -1.24 11.78 -2.67
N SER A 284 -1.92 12.27 -3.71
CA SER A 284 -1.92 11.64 -5.04
C SER A 284 -0.75 12.08 -5.94
N GLY A 285 0.19 12.85 -5.38
CA GLY A 285 1.38 13.38 -6.02
C GLY A 285 1.13 14.62 -6.86
N LYS A 286 2.17 15.47 -6.93
CA LYS A 286 2.19 16.69 -7.75
C LYS A 286 1.85 16.43 -9.21
N HIS A 287 1.29 17.44 -9.86
CA HIS A 287 0.86 17.41 -11.26
C HIS A 287 1.18 18.72 -11.97
N GLU A 288 0.95 18.79 -13.28
CA GLU A 288 1.30 19.93 -14.12
C GLU A 288 0.62 21.25 -13.72
N ASP A 289 -0.51 21.17 -13.01
CA ASP A 289 -1.30 22.33 -12.55
C ASP A 289 -0.99 22.77 -11.11
N TYR A 290 -0.14 22.04 -10.38
CA TYR A 290 0.20 22.34 -8.98
C TYR A 290 0.69 23.80 -8.81
N HIS A 291 0.12 24.54 -7.86
CA HIS A 291 0.36 25.98 -7.63
C HIS A 291 0.31 26.82 -8.93
N ARG A 292 -0.66 26.54 -9.79
CA ARG A 292 -0.96 27.34 -10.99
C ARG A 292 -2.43 27.77 -11.01
N PRO A 293 -2.78 28.83 -11.76
CA PRO A 293 -4.17 29.22 -11.98
C PRO A 293 -5.05 28.13 -12.59
N SER A 294 -4.44 27.12 -13.20
CA SER A 294 -5.12 26.04 -13.90
C SER A 294 -5.45 24.83 -13.02
N ASP A 295 -5.18 24.88 -11.71
CA ASP A 295 -5.63 23.87 -10.75
C ASP A 295 -7.13 24.06 -10.45
N ASP A 296 -7.97 23.61 -11.38
CA ASP A 296 -9.41 23.83 -11.42
C ASP A 296 -10.24 22.55 -11.22
N ALA A 297 -11.46 22.71 -10.70
CA ALA A 297 -12.31 21.61 -10.24
C ALA A 297 -12.70 20.61 -11.34
N ASP A 298 -12.79 21.03 -12.61
CA ASP A 298 -13.14 20.17 -13.74
C ASP A 298 -12.06 19.12 -14.06
N LYS A 299 -10.84 19.30 -13.55
CA LYS A 299 -9.70 18.38 -13.73
C LYS A 299 -9.60 17.29 -12.67
N LEU A 300 -10.46 17.33 -11.64
CA LEU A 300 -10.39 16.38 -10.53
C LEU A 300 -10.95 15.01 -10.90
N ASN A 301 -10.24 13.97 -10.48
CA ASN A 301 -10.69 12.58 -10.48
C ASN A 301 -11.59 12.32 -9.25
N TYR A 302 -12.87 12.71 -9.34
CA TYR A 302 -13.82 12.51 -8.24
C TYR A 302 -14.03 11.05 -7.80
N PRO A 303 -14.11 10.05 -8.69
CA PRO A 303 -14.09 8.64 -8.28
C PRO A 303 -12.83 8.30 -7.46
N GLY A 304 -11.68 8.88 -7.82
CA GLY A 304 -10.44 8.78 -7.04
C GLY A 304 -10.57 9.37 -5.65
N ILE A 305 -11.10 10.60 -5.52
CA ILE A 305 -11.33 11.25 -4.22
C ILE A 305 -12.26 10.39 -3.35
N GLN A 306 -13.36 9.88 -3.92
CA GLN A 306 -14.30 9.00 -3.21
C GLN A 306 -13.60 7.73 -2.71
N ARG A 307 -12.82 7.05 -3.57
CA ARG A 307 -12.10 5.82 -3.21
C ARG A 307 -11.05 6.03 -2.12
N LEU A 308 -10.33 7.16 -2.17
CA LEU A 308 -9.36 7.55 -1.15
C LEU A 308 -10.05 7.94 0.16
N SER A 309 -11.18 8.63 0.09
CA SER A 309 -12.01 8.95 1.26
C SER A 309 -12.51 7.68 1.95
N GLU A 310 -12.97 6.68 1.19
CA GLU A 310 -13.33 5.38 1.74
C GLU A 310 -12.14 4.72 2.48
N MET A 311 -10.94 4.77 1.89
CA MET A 311 -9.74 4.21 2.52
C MET A 311 -9.42 4.91 3.84
N VAL A 312 -9.45 6.25 3.86
CA VAL A 312 -9.23 7.06 5.08
C VAL A 312 -10.31 6.79 6.12
N PHE A 313 -11.58 6.68 5.70
CA PHE A 313 -12.71 6.33 6.57
C PHE A 313 -12.48 4.99 7.25
N ARG A 314 -12.16 3.94 6.49
CA ARG A 314 -11.90 2.60 7.03
C ARG A 314 -10.71 2.62 8.00
N LEU A 315 -9.61 3.29 7.65
CA LEU A 315 -8.43 3.38 8.51
C LEU A 315 -8.74 4.08 9.84
N ALA A 316 -9.40 5.24 9.77
CA ALA A 316 -9.80 6.01 10.94
C ALA A 316 -10.79 5.22 11.81
N LEU A 317 -11.78 4.55 11.20
CA LEU A 317 -12.76 3.74 11.92
C LEU A 317 -12.11 2.53 12.62
N THR A 318 -11.22 1.82 11.95
CA THR A 318 -10.44 0.72 12.54
C THR A 318 -9.63 1.25 13.72
N ALA A 319 -8.85 2.32 13.52
CA ALA A 319 -8.04 2.90 14.59
C ALA A 319 -8.90 3.41 15.76
N ALA A 320 -10.05 4.00 15.49
CA ALA A 320 -10.95 4.52 16.52
C ALA A 320 -11.62 3.41 17.35
N ASN A 321 -11.69 2.17 16.84
CA ASN A 321 -12.36 1.05 17.52
C ASN A 321 -11.41 -0.01 18.10
N GLU A 322 -10.14 -0.03 17.70
CA GLU A 322 -9.13 -0.94 18.25
C GLU A 322 -9.00 -0.77 19.78
N PRO A 323 -8.88 -1.84 20.59
CA PRO A 323 -8.69 -1.70 22.04
C PRO A 323 -7.45 -0.88 22.40
N THR A 324 -6.38 -1.03 21.63
CA THR A 324 -5.11 -0.33 21.83
C THR A 324 -4.53 0.11 20.50
N LEU A 325 -3.82 1.24 20.51
CA LEU A 325 -3.07 1.75 19.36
C LEU A 325 -1.57 1.78 19.65
N PRO A 326 -0.72 1.56 18.65
CA PRO A 326 0.72 1.63 18.81
C PRO A 326 1.16 3.05 19.18
N LYS A 327 2.13 3.16 20.09
CA LYS A 327 2.74 4.44 20.44
C LYS A 327 3.68 4.93 19.34
N PHE A 328 3.96 6.22 19.36
CA PHE A 328 4.97 6.81 18.49
C PHE A 328 6.34 6.15 18.68
N ARG A 329 6.99 5.82 17.57
CA ARG A 329 8.38 5.35 17.52
C ARG A 329 9.30 6.57 17.50
N ARG A 330 9.94 6.88 18.62
CA ARG A 330 10.86 8.05 18.70
C ARG A 330 12.00 7.94 17.69
N GLU A 331 12.41 6.72 17.38
CA GLU A 331 13.42 6.38 16.38
C GLU A 331 13.03 6.88 14.99
N ALA A 332 11.73 6.97 14.67
CA ALA A 332 11.27 7.46 13.37
C ALA A 332 11.82 8.86 13.05
N LEU A 333 11.99 9.71 14.06
CA LEU A 333 12.52 11.09 13.90
C LEU A 333 13.94 11.14 13.35
N THR A 334 14.73 10.09 13.57
CA THR A 334 16.18 10.09 13.30
C THR A 334 16.67 8.88 12.53
N GLU A 335 15.85 7.84 12.37
CA GLU A 335 16.25 6.63 11.66
C GLU A 335 16.45 6.92 10.17
N PRO A 336 17.53 6.39 9.55
CA PRO A 336 17.67 6.47 8.12
C PRO A 336 16.56 5.65 7.44
N PRO A 337 16.29 5.90 6.14
CA PRO A 337 15.46 5.00 5.35
C PRO A 337 15.91 3.54 5.51
N PRO A 338 14.97 2.57 5.60
CA PRO A 338 15.34 1.18 5.76
C PRO A 338 16.26 0.72 4.63
N SER A 339 17.34 0.03 4.98
CA SER A 339 18.34 -0.43 4.01
C SER A 339 17.71 -1.31 2.92
N TRP A 340 16.70 -2.10 3.28
CA TRP A 340 15.95 -2.95 2.34
C TRP A 340 15.16 -2.17 1.27
N MET A 341 14.75 -0.92 1.54
CA MET A 341 14.09 -0.07 0.52
C MET A 341 15.06 0.45 -0.54
N SER A 342 16.35 0.50 -0.19
CA SER A 342 17.44 0.86 -1.11
C SER A 342 18.25 -0.35 -1.59
N ALA A 343 17.83 -1.56 -1.21
CA ALA A 343 18.50 -2.79 -1.60
C ALA A 343 18.41 -2.93 -3.11
N LYS A 344 19.52 -2.63 -3.79
CA LYS A 344 19.71 -3.06 -5.17
C LYS A 344 19.65 -4.58 -5.20
N ALA A 345 19.17 -5.15 -6.31
CA ALA A 345 19.35 -6.57 -6.55
C ALA A 345 20.83 -6.90 -6.31
N ALA A 346 21.11 -7.72 -5.28
CA ALA A 346 22.46 -8.20 -5.04
C ALA A 346 22.99 -8.83 -6.33
N GLU A 347 24.30 -8.78 -6.57
CA GLU A 347 24.87 -9.52 -7.69
C GLU A 347 24.35 -10.96 -7.64
N PRO A 348 23.83 -11.49 -8.77
CA PRO A 348 23.27 -12.82 -8.78
C PRO A 348 24.34 -13.79 -8.29
N PRO A 349 23.99 -14.74 -7.39
CA PRO A 349 24.96 -15.68 -6.88
C PRO A 349 25.60 -16.43 -8.04
N PRO A 350 26.87 -16.85 -7.92
CA PRO A 350 27.53 -17.57 -9.00
C PRO A 350 26.74 -18.83 -9.34
N LEU A 351 26.55 -19.09 -10.65
CA LEU A 351 25.73 -20.20 -11.13
C LEU A 351 26.16 -21.54 -10.51
N ARG A 352 25.18 -22.31 -9.98
CA ARG A 352 25.45 -23.61 -9.33
C ARG A 352 25.98 -24.66 -10.30
N LEU A 353 25.49 -24.67 -11.55
CA LEU A 353 25.99 -25.54 -12.63
C LEU A 353 26.81 -24.75 -13.66
N GLY A 354 26.27 -23.63 -14.15
CA GLY A 354 26.95 -22.75 -15.11
C GLY A 354 26.70 -23.05 -16.58
N VAL A 355 25.47 -23.45 -16.92
CA VAL A 355 25.00 -23.63 -18.30
C VAL A 355 23.84 -22.67 -18.60
N ALA A 356 23.70 -22.28 -19.88
CA ALA A 356 22.48 -21.69 -20.42
C ALA A 356 21.89 -22.60 -21.48
N PHE A 357 20.55 -22.60 -21.57
CA PHE A 357 19.81 -23.39 -22.54
C PHE A 357 19.19 -22.51 -23.63
N ASP A 358 19.03 -23.06 -24.83
CA ASP A 358 18.34 -22.39 -25.92
C ASP A 358 16.88 -22.09 -25.56
N PRO A 359 16.41 -20.82 -25.59
CA PRO A 359 15.05 -20.47 -25.19
C PRO A 359 13.95 -21.02 -26.10
N GLN A 360 14.20 -21.23 -27.39
CA GLN A 360 13.21 -21.76 -28.33
C GLN A 360 13.07 -23.27 -28.18
N GLU A 361 14.20 -23.98 -28.13
CA GLU A 361 14.21 -25.43 -27.88
C GLU A 361 13.65 -25.76 -26.49
N SER A 362 13.92 -24.91 -25.49
CA SER A 362 13.35 -25.05 -24.14
C SER A 362 11.82 -25.06 -24.14
N ARG A 363 11.17 -24.28 -25.01
CA ARG A 363 9.70 -24.29 -25.18
C ARG A 363 9.19 -25.60 -25.76
N ASN A 364 10.04 -26.31 -26.51
CA ASN A 364 9.76 -27.64 -27.05
C ASN A 364 10.18 -28.76 -26.07
N GLY A 365 10.59 -28.42 -24.84
CA GLY A 365 11.03 -29.38 -23.83
C GLY A 365 12.46 -29.89 -24.02
N VAL A 366 13.24 -29.25 -24.90
CA VAL A 366 14.60 -29.66 -25.24
C VAL A 366 15.62 -28.79 -24.51
N ALA A 367 16.38 -29.41 -23.62
CA ALA A 367 17.44 -28.76 -22.83
C ALA A 367 18.77 -28.72 -23.60
N LEU A 368 18.81 -27.95 -24.69
CA LEU A 368 20.00 -27.75 -25.53
C LEU A 368 20.93 -26.69 -24.95
N VAL A 369 22.17 -27.06 -24.63
CA VAL A 369 23.18 -26.16 -24.06
C VAL A 369 23.72 -25.21 -25.13
N THR A 370 23.53 -23.91 -24.91
CA THR A 370 24.02 -22.83 -25.78
C THR A 370 25.18 -22.06 -25.20
N GLN A 371 25.39 -22.15 -23.89
CA GLN A 371 26.52 -21.52 -23.21
C GLN A 371 27.00 -22.37 -22.04
N VAL A 372 28.32 -22.41 -21.85
CA VAL A 372 28.96 -22.97 -20.66
C VAL A 372 29.87 -21.90 -20.08
N ALA A 373 29.62 -21.51 -18.83
CA ALA A 373 30.38 -20.44 -18.18
C ALA A 373 31.82 -20.89 -17.87
N PRO A 374 32.85 -20.07 -18.14
CA PRO A 374 34.23 -20.38 -17.77
C PRO A 374 34.40 -20.61 -16.26
N GLY A 375 35.19 -21.60 -15.87
CA GLY A 375 35.43 -21.96 -14.47
C GLY A 375 34.20 -22.51 -13.74
N SER A 376 33.12 -22.83 -14.46
CA SER A 376 31.91 -23.40 -13.87
C SER A 376 32.04 -24.90 -13.56
N PRO A 377 31.21 -25.45 -12.66
CA PRO A 377 31.02 -26.88 -12.51
C PRO A 377 30.77 -27.63 -13.81
N ALA A 378 29.92 -27.09 -14.69
CA ALA A 378 29.62 -27.66 -16.00
C ALA A 378 30.86 -27.80 -16.88
N GLN A 379 31.69 -26.75 -16.96
CA GLN A 379 32.93 -26.80 -17.73
C GLN A 379 33.90 -27.84 -17.18
N ARG A 380 34.08 -27.88 -15.84
CA ARG A 380 34.97 -28.86 -15.19
C ARG A 380 34.51 -30.29 -15.39
N ALA A 381 33.19 -30.53 -15.41
CA ALA A 381 32.61 -31.82 -15.71
C ALA A 381 32.63 -32.18 -17.21
N GLY A 382 33.07 -31.26 -18.08
CA GLY A 382 33.22 -31.51 -19.51
C GLY A 382 31.96 -31.32 -20.33
N ILE A 383 30.95 -30.58 -19.82
CA ILE A 383 29.76 -30.16 -20.59
C ILE A 383 30.18 -29.12 -21.64
N ARG A 384 29.62 -29.22 -22.84
CA ARG A 384 29.98 -28.42 -24.02
C ARG A 384 28.75 -27.79 -24.67
N LEU A 385 29.01 -26.76 -25.47
CA LEU A 385 28.01 -26.18 -26.37
C LEU A 385 27.49 -27.26 -27.33
N GLY A 386 26.17 -27.33 -27.49
CA GLY A 386 25.47 -28.33 -28.29
C GLY A 386 25.11 -29.62 -27.55
N ASP A 387 25.57 -29.83 -26.31
CA ASP A 387 25.09 -30.95 -25.49
C ASP A 387 23.58 -30.78 -25.21
N ARG A 388 22.83 -31.88 -25.26
CA ARG A 388 21.40 -31.91 -24.91
C ARG A 388 21.21 -32.76 -23.66
N PHE A 389 20.57 -32.23 -22.62
CA PHE A 389 20.28 -33.03 -21.42
C PHE A 389 19.08 -33.95 -21.67
N ASP A 390 19.26 -35.24 -21.43
CA ASP A 390 18.19 -36.25 -21.51
C ASP A 390 17.66 -36.60 -20.11
N ARG A 391 18.51 -36.53 -19.07
CA ARG A 391 18.12 -36.72 -17.66
C ARG A 391 18.98 -35.87 -16.73
N LEU A 392 18.39 -35.30 -15.68
CA LEU A 392 19.09 -34.57 -14.63
C LEU A 392 18.35 -34.75 -13.31
N ALA A 393 19.02 -35.29 -12.28
CA ALA A 393 18.35 -35.77 -11.07
C ALA A 393 17.11 -36.63 -11.42
N HIS A 394 15.91 -36.19 -11.04
CA HIS A 394 14.65 -36.88 -11.35
C HIS A 394 13.88 -36.28 -12.53
N TRP A 395 14.46 -35.30 -13.24
CA TRP A 395 13.91 -34.83 -14.50
C TRP A 395 14.36 -35.74 -15.63
N SER A 396 13.40 -36.18 -16.46
CA SER A 396 13.61 -37.03 -17.63
C SER A 396 12.69 -36.60 -18.78
N GLY A 397 12.77 -35.32 -19.13
CA GLY A 397 11.83 -34.64 -20.04
C GLY A 397 10.77 -33.81 -19.30
N GLY A 398 10.24 -32.78 -19.96
CA GLY A 398 9.29 -31.81 -19.39
C GLY A 398 9.65 -30.36 -19.73
N GLN A 399 9.19 -29.40 -18.94
CA GLN A 399 9.58 -28.00 -19.13
C GLN A 399 11.03 -27.79 -18.68
N VAL A 400 11.83 -27.11 -19.50
CA VAL A 400 13.24 -26.83 -19.18
C VAL A 400 13.39 -25.79 -18.06
N ASP A 401 12.36 -24.98 -17.80
CA ASP A 401 12.36 -24.08 -16.64
C ASP A 401 12.38 -24.84 -15.32
N ASP A 402 11.86 -26.07 -15.27
CA ASP A 402 12.00 -26.96 -14.12
C ASP A 402 13.45 -27.34 -13.86
N LEU A 403 14.26 -27.54 -14.92
CA LEU A 403 15.67 -27.89 -14.79
C LEU A 403 16.46 -26.83 -14.03
N ARG A 404 16.17 -25.55 -14.25
CA ARG A 404 16.89 -24.47 -13.58
C ARG A 404 16.60 -24.50 -12.08
N THR A 405 15.34 -24.68 -11.69
CA THR A 405 14.96 -24.85 -10.28
C THR A 405 15.52 -26.12 -9.68
N ILE A 406 15.51 -27.25 -10.40
CA ILE A 406 16.15 -28.49 -9.97
C ILE A 406 17.62 -28.25 -9.66
N ILE A 407 18.35 -27.57 -10.55
CA ILE A 407 19.76 -27.25 -10.33
C ILE A 407 19.93 -26.38 -9.08
N GLN A 408 19.01 -25.45 -8.81
CA GLN A 408 19.04 -24.63 -7.60
C GLN A 408 18.76 -25.44 -6.33
N THR A 409 17.89 -26.45 -6.36
CA THR A 409 17.49 -27.23 -5.18
C THR A 409 18.21 -28.59 -5.04
N ALA A 410 19.04 -28.98 -6.01
CA ALA A 410 19.75 -30.25 -6.01
C ALA A 410 20.93 -30.28 -5.02
N LYS A 411 21.13 -31.41 -4.37
CA LYS A 411 22.36 -31.72 -3.62
C LYS A 411 23.54 -31.91 -4.59
N SER A 412 24.75 -31.66 -4.10
CA SER A 412 25.99 -32.03 -4.79
C SER A 412 26.48 -33.40 -4.29
N PRO A 413 27.02 -34.28 -5.15
CA PRO A 413 27.11 -34.14 -6.62
C PRO A 413 25.77 -34.38 -7.33
N LEU A 414 25.62 -33.80 -8.52
CA LEU A 414 24.44 -33.93 -9.37
C LEU A 414 24.72 -34.85 -10.58
N ALA A 415 23.94 -35.92 -10.70
CA ALA A 415 23.97 -36.80 -11.86
C ALA A 415 23.24 -36.19 -13.06
N ILE A 416 23.90 -36.19 -14.23
CA ILE A 416 23.40 -35.66 -15.50
C ILE A 416 23.69 -36.68 -16.61
N ARG A 417 22.67 -37.03 -17.39
CA ARG A 417 22.81 -37.75 -18.67
C ARG A 417 22.56 -36.79 -19.82
N LEU A 418 23.49 -36.75 -20.77
CA LEU A 418 23.40 -35.89 -21.94
C LEU A 418 23.71 -36.63 -23.25
N GLN A 419 23.14 -36.14 -24.34
CA GLN A 419 23.51 -36.49 -25.70
C GLN A 419 24.46 -35.43 -26.26
N ARG A 420 25.58 -35.87 -26.84
CA ARG A 420 26.54 -35.00 -27.51
C ARG A 420 26.49 -35.17 -29.03
N PRO A 421 26.45 -34.06 -29.81
CA PRO A 421 26.57 -34.14 -31.26
C PRO A 421 27.81 -34.91 -31.69
N GLY A 422 27.65 -35.89 -32.57
CA GLY A 422 28.73 -36.75 -33.06
C GLY A 422 29.09 -37.93 -32.16
N HIS A 423 28.44 -38.10 -31.00
CA HIS A 423 28.55 -39.31 -30.18
C HIS A 423 27.29 -40.16 -30.34
N THR A 424 27.46 -41.48 -30.48
CA THR A 424 26.36 -42.44 -30.58
C THR A 424 25.74 -42.74 -29.21
N ASP A 425 26.57 -42.93 -28.19
CA ASP A 425 26.11 -43.28 -26.85
C ASP A 425 25.90 -42.04 -25.96
N PRO A 426 24.88 -42.04 -25.08
CA PRO A 426 24.72 -41.00 -24.06
C PRO A 426 25.90 -40.93 -23.10
N ILE A 427 26.18 -39.74 -22.60
CA ILE A 427 27.26 -39.48 -21.64
C ILE A 427 26.65 -39.24 -20.26
N ASP A 428 27.08 -40.02 -19.28
CA ASP A 428 26.72 -39.86 -17.86
C ASP A 428 27.83 -39.11 -17.11
N LEU A 429 27.45 -38.05 -16.40
CA LEU A 429 28.34 -37.18 -15.64
C LEU A 429 27.84 -37.02 -14.20
N ASN A 430 28.77 -37.00 -13.24
CA ASN A 430 28.51 -36.53 -11.88
C ASN A 430 29.19 -35.17 -11.71
N VAL A 431 28.39 -34.13 -11.49
CA VAL A 431 28.86 -32.74 -11.45
C VAL A 431 28.87 -32.22 -10.02
N GLU A 432 30.03 -31.77 -9.55
CA GLU A 432 30.16 -31.08 -8.26
C GLU A 432 29.62 -29.66 -8.36
N LEU A 433 28.38 -29.45 -7.91
CA LEU A 433 27.70 -28.17 -7.94
C LEU A 433 28.38 -27.16 -6.99
N ARG A 434 28.29 -25.89 -7.36
CA ARG A 434 28.74 -24.80 -6.49
C ARG A 434 27.64 -24.47 -5.47
N GLY A 435 28.04 -24.31 -4.21
CA GLY A 435 27.17 -23.84 -3.13
C GLY A 435 26.10 -24.84 -2.69
N GLU A 436 25.35 -24.46 -1.67
CA GLU A 436 24.33 -25.31 -1.06
C GLU A 436 22.99 -25.24 -1.83
N PRO A 437 22.17 -26.31 -1.74
CA PRO A 437 20.82 -26.29 -2.28
C PRO A 437 19.96 -25.19 -1.64
N VAL A 438 19.20 -24.47 -2.46
CA VAL A 438 18.15 -23.58 -1.93
C VAL A 438 16.85 -24.34 -1.75
N ARG A 439 16.13 -24.05 -0.67
CA ARG A 439 14.77 -24.57 -0.46
C ARG A 439 13.73 -23.64 -1.06
N LEU A 440 13.53 -22.46 -0.47
CA LEU A 440 12.64 -21.42 -1.01
C LEU A 440 13.39 -20.43 -1.90
N GLY A 441 14.60 -20.01 -1.49
CA GLY A 441 15.44 -19.08 -2.28
C GLY A 441 15.21 -17.60 -1.98
N ILE A 442 14.91 -17.24 -0.73
CA ILE A 442 14.82 -15.85 -0.28
C ILE A 442 15.87 -15.53 0.79
N ALA A 443 16.19 -14.24 0.93
CA ALA A 443 16.74 -13.69 2.17
C ALA A 443 15.79 -12.59 2.66
N TRP A 444 15.76 -12.36 3.96
CA TRP A 444 14.83 -11.43 4.58
C TRP A 444 15.48 -10.61 5.70
N GLN A 445 14.76 -9.58 6.13
CA GLN A 445 15.09 -8.75 7.30
C GLN A 445 13.83 -8.51 8.14
N THR A 446 14.00 -8.25 9.43
CA THR A 446 12.96 -7.70 10.29
C THR A 446 13.01 -6.17 10.27
N ASP A 447 11.89 -5.52 10.58
CA ASP A 447 11.81 -4.06 10.68
C ASP A 447 10.94 -3.68 11.88
N ALA A 448 11.43 -2.79 12.75
CA ALA A 448 10.70 -2.38 13.95
C ALA A 448 9.37 -1.64 13.65
N ALA A 449 9.21 -1.09 12.43
CA ALA A 449 7.93 -0.54 11.98
C ALA A 449 6.93 -1.62 11.52
N LEU A 450 7.41 -2.84 11.25
CA LEU A 450 6.67 -3.99 10.72
C LEU A 450 6.76 -5.18 11.68
N PRO A 451 6.14 -5.09 12.86
CA PRO A 451 6.10 -6.20 13.79
C PRO A 451 5.41 -7.42 13.15
N ASP A 452 5.78 -8.61 13.62
CA ASP A 452 5.21 -9.90 13.22
C ASP A 452 5.30 -10.21 11.71
N SER A 453 6.22 -9.53 11.01
CA SER A 453 6.40 -9.62 9.56
C SER A 453 7.89 -9.74 9.19
N LEU A 454 8.16 -10.25 7.98
CA LEU A 454 9.51 -10.30 7.41
C LEU A 454 9.53 -9.61 6.05
N VAL A 455 10.55 -8.80 5.78
CA VAL A 455 10.71 -8.14 4.48
C VAL A 455 11.66 -8.95 3.61
N ILE A 456 11.24 -9.33 2.41
CA ILE A 456 12.09 -10.01 1.44
C ILE A 456 13.10 -9.01 0.89
N VAL A 457 14.39 -9.27 1.11
CA VAL A 457 15.50 -8.40 0.66
C VAL A 457 16.30 -9.01 -0.49
N ARG A 458 16.09 -10.29 -0.77
CA ARG A 458 16.69 -11.00 -1.91
C ARG A 458 15.81 -12.14 -2.35
N VAL A 459 15.73 -12.34 -3.65
CA VAL A 459 15.14 -13.53 -4.28
C VAL A 459 16.21 -14.14 -5.19
N VAL A 460 16.50 -15.43 -5.02
CA VAL A 460 17.50 -16.16 -5.81
C VAL A 460 16.88 -16.48 -7.18
N PRO A 461 17.49 -16.08 -8.31
CA PRO A 461 16.98 -16.42 -9.63
C PRO A 461 16.77 -17.92 -9.83
N ASP A 462 15.70 -18.29 -10.53
CA ASP A 462 15.28 -19.66 -10.82
C ASP A 462 14.92 -20.52 -9.58
N SER A 463 14.91 -19.94 -8.37
CA SER A 463 14.47 -20.64 -7.16
C SER A 463 12.94 -20.78 -7.09
N PRO A 464 12.39 -21.62 -6.19
CA PRO A 464 10.94 -21.71 -5.98
C PRO A 464 10.28 -20.35 -5.70
N ALA A 465 10.92 -19.47 -4.94
CA ALA A 465 10.45 -18.12 -4.68
C ALA A 465 10.34 -17.24 -5.93
N ASP A 466 11.38 -17.27 -6.79
CA ASP A 466 11.40 -16.49 -8.02
C ASP A 466 10.30 -16.95 -8.99
N ARG A 467 10.14 -18.27 -9.11
CA ARG A 467 9.07 -18.88 -9.92
C ARG A 467 7.68 -18.57 -9.42
N ALA A 468 7.50 -18.50 -8.11
CA ALA A 468 6.24 -18.07 -7.51
C ALA A 468 5.98 -16.56 -7.63
N GLY A 469 6.95 -15.79 -8.16
CA GLY A 469 6.79 -14.36 -8.40
C GLY A 469 7.01 -13.47 -7.17
N LEU A 470 7.67 -13.99 -6.12
CA LEU A 470 8.13 -13.16 -5.00
C LEU A 470 9.16 -12.14 -5.49
N LYS A 471 9.18 -10.97 -4.86
CA LYS A 471 10.02 -9.83 -5.21
C LYS A 471 10.67 -9.22 -3.98
N ILE A 472 11.78 -8.52 -4.20
CA ILE A 472 12.39 -7.68 -3.17
C ILE A 472 11.39 -6.60 -2.76
N GLY A 473 11.26 -6.36 -1.46
CA GLY A 473 10.31 -5.41 -0.87
C GLY A 473 8.96 -6.00 -0.50
N ASP A 474 8.67 -7.26 -0.89
CA ASP A 474 7.48 -7.97 -0.41
C ASP A 474 7.58 -8.15 1.11
N VAL A 475 6.49 -7.83 1.81
CA VAL A 475 6.37 -8.03 3.26
C VAL A 475 5.58 -9.31 3.50
N LEU A 476 6.23 -10.35 4.01
CA LEU A 476 5.59 -11.60 4.40
C LEU A 476 4.81 -11.37 5.70
N MET A 477 3.48 -11.46 5.60
CA MET A 477 2.54 -11.13 6.69
C MET A 477 2.29 -12.33 7.61
N SER A 478 2.44 -13.54 7.08
CA SER A 478 2.29 -14.79 7.83
C SER A 478 3.00 -15.93 7.10
N TYR A 479 3.25 -17.04 7.78
CA TYR A 479 3.84 -18.24 7.20
C TYR A 479 3.02 -19.48 7.51
N ALA A 480 2.52 -20.14 6.45
CA ALA A 480 1.69 -21.35 6.54
C ALA A 480 0.54 -21.19 7.54
N GLY A 481 -0.19 -20.07 7.42
CA GLY A 481 -1.38 -19.75 8.21
C GLY A 481 -1.11 -19.28 9.65
N ARG A 482 0.14 -18.98 10.02
CA ARG A 482 0.49 -18.47 11.36
C ARG A 482 1.31 -17.19 11.29
N ALA A 483 1.15 -16.33 12.29
CA ALA A 483 1.98 -15.12 12.45
C ALA A 483 3.46 -15.48 12.57
N ILE A 484 4.33 -14.59 12.12
CA ILE A 484 5.78 -14.78 12.20
C ILE A 484 6.29 -14.12 13.47
N THR A 485 6.45 -14.90 14.54
CA THR A 485 6.79 -14.32 15.85
C THR A 485 8.30 -14.09 16.03
N SER A 486 9.14 -14.81 15.27
CA SER A 486 10.59 -14.60 15.27
C SER A 486 11.26 -15.10 13.99
N ASP A 487 12.45 -14.53 13.71
CA ASP A 487 13.34 -14.95 12.62
C ASP A 487 13.74 -16.43 12.73
N GLU A 488 14.02 -16.89 13.94
CA GLU A 488 14.47 -18.27 14.18
C GLU A 488 13.34 -19.28 14.01
N GLU A 489 12.14 -18.97 14.52
CA GLU A 489 10.97 -19.82 14.28
C GLU A 489 10.67 -19.93 12.78
N PHE A 490 10.67 -18.80 12.07
CA PHE A 490 10.46 -18.79 10.63
C PHE A 490 11.50 -19.66 9.92
N ARG A 491 12.79 -19.52 10.25
CA ARG A 491 13.87 -20.33 9.67
C ARG A 491 13.67 -21.81 9.91
N LEU A 492 13.37 -22.23 11.14
CA LEU A 492 13.17 -23.63 11.49
C LEU A 492 11.99 -24.24 10.73
N ARG A 493 10.85 -23.54 10.70
CA ARG A 493 9.67 -23.97 9.95
C ARG A 493 9.90 -23.98 8.44
N LEU A 494 10.62 -22.99 7.94
CA LEU A 494 11.03 -22.93 6.55
C LEU A 494 11.97 -24.08 6.19
N LEU A 495 12.62 -24.76 7.13
CA LEU A 495 13.43 -25.95 6.84
C LEU A 495 12.62 -27.26 6.92
N SER A 496 11.57 -27.30 7.75
CA SER A 496 10.80 -28.52 8.04
C SER A 496 9.47 -28.66 7.29
N ASP A 497 8.75 -27.56 7.07
CA ASP A 497 7.33 -27.61 6.67
C ASP A 497 7.22 -28.10 5.21
N PRO A 498 6.40 -29.12 4.91
CA PRO A 498 6.28 -29.66 3.56
C PRO A 498 5.63 -28.64 2.60
N GLY A 499 5.92 -28.78 1.30
CA GLY A 499 5.27 -27.97 0.26
C GLY A 499 3.86 -28.49 -0.09
N PRO A 500 3.05 -27.69 -0.80
CA PRO A 500 3.28 -26.29 -1.16
C PRO A 500 3.15 -25.33 0.03
N LEU A 501 3.94 -24.25 0.02
CA LEU A 501 3.89 -23.21 1.04
C LEU A 501 2.90 -22.12 0.64
N SER A 502 1.98 -21.76 1.54
CA SER A 502 1.15 -20.57 1.38
C SER A 502 1.80 -19.39 2.08
N LEU A 503 2.09 -18.33 1.31
CA LEU A 503 2.80 -17.13 1.72
C LEU A 503 1.93 -15.89 1.42
N PRO A 504 1.07 -15.48 2.37
CA PRO A 504 0.40 -14.18 2.29
C PRO A 504 1.43 -13.05 2.43
N ILE A 505 1.51 -12.21 1.41
CA ILE A 505 2.42 -11.06 1.35
C ILE A 505 1.65 -9.75 1.18
N GLU A 506 2.32 -8.65 1.49
CA GLU A 506 1.95 -7.31 1.09
C GLU A 506 2.98 -6.77 0.08
N ARG A 507 2.47 -6.21 -1.02
CA ARG A 507 3.27 -5.53 -2.04
C ARG A 507 2.65 -4.18 -2.38
N ASN A 508 3.30 -3.10 -2.00
CA ASN A 508 2.86 -1.72 -2.25
C ASN A 508 1.41 -1.47 -1.81
N GLY A 509 1.05 -1.90 -0.60
CA GLY A 509 -0.29 -1.76 -0.02
C GLY A 509 -1.29 -2.80 -0.47
N ARG A 510 -0.91 -3.69 -1.39
CA ARG A 510 -1.78 -4.75 -1.92
C ARG A 510 -1.53 -6.08 -1.19
N PRO A 511 -2.56 -6.69 -0.58
CA PRO A 511 -2.46 -8.07 -0.10
C PRO A 511 -2.43 -9.03 -1.29
N LEU A 512 -1.54 -10.03 -1.25
CA LEU A 512 -1.42 -11.10 -2.25
C LEU A 512 -1.21 -12.44 -1.55
N ASP A 513 -1.90 -13.47 -2.00
CA ASP A 513 -1.62 -14.86 -1.58
C ASP A 513 -0.74 -15.54 -2.61
N VAL A 514 0.50 -15.86 -2.22
CA VAL A 514 1.48 -16.53 -3.08
C VAL A 514 1.61 -17.98 -2.64
N SER A 515 1.28 -18.92 -3.54
CA SER A 515 1.55 -20.33 -3.34
C SER A 515 2.91 -20.69 -3.94
N VAL A 516 3.78 -21.31 -3.15
CA VAL A 516 5.12 -21.72 -3.56
C VAL A 516 5.24 -23.23 -3.53
N GLU A 517 5.36 -23.82 -4.70
CA GLU A 517 5.70 -25.23 -4.84
C GLU A 517 7.15 -25.47 -4.41
N LEU A 518 7.35 -26.25 -3.35
CA LEU A 518 8.69 -26.67 -2.95
C LEU A 518 9.14 -27.82 -3.82
N TYR A 519 10.38 -27.71 -4.29
CA TYR A 519 11.00 -28.77 -5.06
C TYR A 519 11.55 -29.83 -4.11
N GLU A 520 10.70 -30.79 -3.71
CA GLU A 520 11.18 -31.96 -2.98
C GLU A 520 11.82 -32.94 -3.96
N PRO A 521 13.07 -33.41 -3.72
CA PRO A 521 13.62 -34.49 -4.50
C PRO A 521 12.73 -35.71 -4.29
N LYS A 522 11.93 -36.07 -5.31
CA LYS A 522 11.35 -37.41 -5.40
C LYS A 522 12.52 -38.36 -5.20
N THR A 523 12.38 -39.29 -4.26
CA THR A 523 13.36 -40.31 -3.87
C THR A 523 14.16 -40.73 -5.09
N PRO A 524 15.51 -40.83 -5.04
CA PRO A 524 16.23 -41.41 -6.15
C PRO A 524 15.57 -42.74 -6.46
N LEU A 525 14.98 -42.87 -7.65
CA LEU A 525 14.61 -44.19 -8.13
C LEU A 525 15.91 -45.00 -8.17
N PRO A 526 15.85 -46.27 -7.71
CA PRO A 526 17.02 -47.08 -7.37
C PRO A 526 18.09 -47.18 -8.46
#